data_AF-A0AAD2AF63-F1
#
_entry.id   AF-A0AAD2AF63-F1
#
_cell.length_a   1.000
_cell.length_b   1.000
_cell.length_c   1.000
_cell.angle_alpha   90.00
_cell.angle_beta   90.00
_cell.angle_gamma   90.00
#
_symmetry.space_group_name_H-M   'P 1'
#
loop_
_entity.id
_entity.type
_entity.pdbx_description
1 polymer ?
#
loop_
_entity_poly.entity_id
_entity_poly.type
_entity_poly.pdbx_seq_one_letter_code
_entity_poly.pdbx_strand_id
1 'polypeptide(L)'
;MEFEVREVGGIESCYVSLPLSLIQALQSSYLPPILAVELRSGANLWHVAWSGSLSSSSPSSIEIAKQYAECIGLSDRTVVKVRIVSNLLKATLVTVEPLTEDDWEILELNSELAEEAILKQVFAE
;
A
#
# COMPACT_ATOMS: atom_id res chain seq x y z
N MET A 1 -3.18 6.12 17.66
CA MET A 1 -3.68 4.75 17.76
C MET A 1 -2.62 3.85 17.17
N GLU A 2 -2.35 2.71 17.80
CA GLU A 2 -1.36 1.73 17.35
C GLU A 2 -2.09 0.53 16.77
N PHE A 3 -1.56 0.01 15.68
CA PHE A 3 -2.12 -1.13 14.95
C PHE A 3 -1.01 -2.14 14.68
N GLU A 4 -1.35 -3.42 14.70
CA GLU A 4 -0.41 -4.48 14.33
C GLU A 4 -0.51 -4.74 12.83
N VAL A 5 0.64 -4.79 12.14
CA VAL A 5 0.70 -5.18 10.73
C VAL A 5 0.58 -6.69 10.59
N ARG A 6 -0.18 -7.16 9.61
CA ARG A 6 -0.33 -8.57 9.27
C ARG A 6 0.00 -8.80 7.81
N GLU A 7 0.98 -9.63 7.54
CA GLU A 7 1.27 -10.10 6.19
C GLU A 7 0.22 -11.13 5.75
N VAL A 8 -0.34 -10.94 4.56
CA VAL A 8 -1.36 -11.83 3.99
C VAL A 8 -0.88 -12.34 2.64
N GLY A 9 -0.95 -13.67 2.46
CA GLY A 9 -0.64 -14.33 1.18
C GLY A 9 -1.84 -14.31 0.23
N GLY A 10 -1.58 -14.40 -1.08
CA GLY A 10 -2.62 -14.44 -2.11
C GLY A 10 -3.28 -13.10 -2.43
N ILE A 11 -2.80 -12.00 -1.83
CA ILE A 11 -3.15 -10.64 -2.23
C ILE A 11 -2.14 -10.17 -3.28
N GLU A 12 -2.63 -9.80 -4.46
CA GLU A 12 -1.82 -9.26 -5.56
C GLU A 12 -2.08 -7.76 -5.71
N SER A 13 -1.68 -6.97 -4.70
CA SER A 13 -1.82 -5.51 -4.73
C SER A 13 -0.76 -4.81 -3.89
N CYS A 14 -0.50 -3.54 -4.21
CA CYS A 14 0.37 -2.64 -3.45
C CYS A 14 -0.41 -1.71 -2.50
N TYR A 15 -1.63 -2.10 -2.13
CA TYR A 15 -2.45 -1.37 -1.16
C TYR A 15 -2.49 -2.12 0.17
N VAL A 16 -2.59 -1.38 1.27
CA VAL A 16 -2.90 -1.96 2.58
C VAL A 16 -4.40 -2.07 2.77
N SER A 17 -4.87 -2.97 3.63
CA SER A 17 -6.26 -2.97 4.13
C SER A 17 -6.31 -2.40 5.53
N LEU A 18 -7.24 -1.48 5.76
CA LEU A 18 -7.37 -0.79 7.04
C LEU A 18 -8.42 -1.44 7.95
N PRO A 19 -8.23 -1.40 9.28
CA PRO A 19 -9.23 -1.88 10.22
C PRO A 19 -10.48 -0.98 10.21
N LEU A 20 -11.65 -1.58 10.44
CA LEU A 20 -12.93 -0.87 10.43
C LEU A 20 -12.96 0.32 11.39
N SER A 21 -12.35 0.19 12.57
CA SER A 21 -12.24 1.26 13.56
C SER A 21 -11.54 2.51 13.03
N LEU A 22 -10.48 2.32 12.23
CA LEU A 22 -9.78 3.41 11.57
C LEU A 22 -10.63 4.01 10.46
N ILE A 23 -11.24 3.19 9.61
CA ILE A 23 -12.11 3.66 8.51
C ILE A 23 -13.27 4.49 9.05
N GLN A 24 -13.93 4.04 10.12
CA GLN A 24 -15.02 4.77 10.78
C GLN A 24 -14.56 6.13 11.34
N ALA A 25 -13.35 6.22 11.88
CA ALA A 25 -12.80 7.49 12.34
C ALA A 25 -12.56 8.47 11.17
N LEU A 26 -12.20 7.94 9.98
CA LEU A 26 -11.95 8.72 8.77
C LEU A 26 -13.24 9.19 8.08
N GLN A 27 -14.31 8.39 8.15
CA GLN A 27 -15.63 8.67 7.52
C GLN A 27 -16.34 9.93 8.03
N SER A 28 -15.80 10.62 9.04
CA SER A 28 -16.23 11.98 9.39
C SER A 28 -15.99 13.00 8.25
N SER A 29 -15.27 12.61 7.20
CA SER A 29 -14.94 13.41 6.01
C SER A 29 -15.09 12.59 4.72
N TYR A 30 -15.22 13.27 3.56
CA TYR A 30 -15.21 12.60 2.26
C TYR A 30 -13.83 11.97 2.03
N LEU A 31 -13.80 10.65 1.83
CA LEU A 31 -12.57 9.92 1.56
C LEU A 31 -12.34 9.85 0.05
N PRO A 32 -11.17 10.28 -0.45
CA PRO A 32 -10.83 10.09 -1.85
C PRO A 32 -10.70 8.58 -2.16
N PRO A 33 -10.77 8.20 -3.45
CA PRO A 33 -10.66 6.79 -3.88
C PRO A 33 -9.38 6.10 -3.40
N ILE A 34 -8.27 6.86 -3.33
CA ILE A 34 -6.99 6.40 -2.80
C ILE A 34 -6.54 7.36 -1.70
N LEU A 35 -6.16 6.80 -0.55
CA LEU A 35 -5.54 7.53 0.55
C LEU A 35 -4.08 7.17 0.71
N ALA A 36 -3.23 8.19 0.81
CA ALA A 36 -1.86 8.02 1.26
C ALA A 36 -1.80 7.89 2.77
N VAL A 37 -1.08 6.88 3.24
CA VAL A 37 -0.98 6.50 4.64
C VAL A 37 0.49 6.39 5.03
N GLU A 38 0.84 7.02 6.14
CA GLU A 38 2.13 6.88 6.80
C GLU A 38 2.01 5.86 7.93
N LEU A 39 2.85 4.83 7.90
CA LEU A 39 3.04 3.88 9.00
C LEU A 39 4.38 4.17 9.66
N ARG A 40 4.39 4.29 11.00
CA ARG A 40 5.62 4.60 11.75
C ARG A 40 5.84 3.64 12.90
N SER A 41 7.05 3.09 13.00
CA SER A 41 7.51 2.30 14.15
C SER A 41 8.94 2.69 14.54
N GLY A 42 9.10 3.31 15.71
CA GLY A 42 10.40 3.86 16.12
C GLY A 42 10.95 4.90 15.14
N ALA A 43 12.11 4.59 14.55
CA ALA A 43 12.77 5.39 13.52
C ALA A 43 12.31 5.07 12.09
N ASN A 44 11.59 3.95 11.89
CA ASN A 44 11.15 3.51 10.58
C ASN A 44 9.85 4.23 10.18
N LEU A 45 9.77 4.59 8.90
CA LEU A 45 8.62 5.25 8.27
C LEU A 45 8.36 4.58 6.93
N TRP A 46 7.11 4.19 6.69
CA TRP A 46 6.66 3.64 5.42
C TRP A 46 5.53 4.48 4.85
N HIS A 47 5.59 4.76 3.55
CA HIS A 47 4.52 5.39 2.79
C HIS A 47 3.78 4.29 2.01
N VAL A 48 2.51 4.11 2.32
CA VAL A 48 1.63 3.10 1.71
C VAL A 48 0.34 3.76 1.24
N ALA A 49 -0.45 3.04 0.45
CA ALA A 49 -1.74 3.51 -0.04
C ALA A 49 -2.88 2.59 0.39
N TRP A 50 -4.07 3.15 0.54
CA TRP A 50 -5.31 2.41 0.79
C TRP A 50 -6.35 2.78 -0.27
N SER A 51 -7.02 1.78 -0.85
CA SER A 51 -8.00 1.93 -1.93
C SER A 51 -9.39 1.41 -1.55
N GLY A 52 -9.73 1.44 -0.26
CA GLY A 52 -11.06 1.08 0.24
C GLY A 52 -11.19 -0.31 0.86
N SER A 53 -10.13 -1.11 0.88
CA SER A 53 -10.16 -2.48 1.43
C SER A 53 -10.26 -2.52 2.97
N LEU A 54 -11.11 -3.40 3.47
CA LEU A 54 -11.26 -3.67 4.90
C LEU A 54 -10.37 -4.83 5.33
N SER A 55 -9.65 -4.67 6.44
CA SER A 55 -8.93 -5.77 7.09
C SER A 55 -9.90 -6.88 7.51
N SER A 56 -9.63 -8.09 7.05
CA SER A 56 -10.52 -9.25 7.23
C SER A 56 -10.17 -10.11 8.46
N SER A 57 -8.91 -10.10 8.87
CA SER A 57 -8.36 -11.00 9.89
C SER A 57 -8.64 -10.52 11.31
N SER A 58 -8.60 -9.21 11.54
CA SER A 58 -8.84 -8.65 12.87
C SER A 58 -9.29 -7.18 12.83
N PRO A 59 -10.05 -6.71 13.84
CA PRO A 59 -10.56 -5.34 13.91
C PRO A 59 -9.49 -4.29 14.24
N SER A 60 -8.25 -4.69 14.50
CA SER A 60 -7.13 -3.83 14.89
C SER A 60 -5.85 -4.10 14.10
N SER A 61 -5.93 -4.87 13.01
CA SER A 61 -4.79 -5.11 12.12
C SER A 61 -4.84 -4.28 10.86
N ILE A 62 -3.67 -3.90 10.39
CA ILE A 62 -3.46 -3.44 9.02
C ILE A 62 -2.94 -4.64 8.24
N GLU A 63 -3.61 -5.01 7.16
CA GLU A 63 -3.16 -6.10 6.30
C GLU A 63 -2.36 -5.55 5.13
N ILE A 64 -1.33 -6.28 4.75
CA ILE A 64 -0.48 -5.96 3.62
C ILE A 64 -0.14 -7.25 2.88
N ALA A 65 -0.08 -7.18 1.54
CA ALA A 65 0.38 -8.31 0.75
C ALA A 65 1.80 -8.68 1.17
N LYS A 66 2.05 -9.98 1.41
CA LYS A 66 3.36 -10.47 1.88
C LYS A 66 4.52 -9.97 1.02
N GLN A 67 4.40 -10.10 -0.30
CA GLN A 67 5.46 -9.67 -1.22
C GLN A 67 5.68 -8.15 -1.20
N TYR A 68 4.61 -7.36 -1.07
CA TYR A 68 4.73 -5.92 -0.94
C TYR A 68 5.44 -5.53 0.37
N ALA A 69 5.10 -6.18 1.48
CA ALA A 69 5.71 -5.96 2.79
C ALA A 69 7.21 -6.28 2.79
N GLU A 70 7.60 -7.41 2.18
CA GLU A 70 8.99 -7.81 1.97
C GLU A 70 9.76 -6.75 1.15
N CYS A 71 9.19 -6.26 0.05
CA CYS A 71 9.82 -5.24 -0.80
C CYS A 71 10.10 -3.92 -0.06
N ILE A 72 9.24 -3.51 0.88
CA ILE A 72 9.42 -2.26 1.65
C ILE A 72 10.09 -2.47 3.02
N GLY A 73 10.50 -3.71 3.34
CA GLY A 73 11.12 -4.05 4.62
C GLY A 73 10.18 -3.88 5.82
N LEU A 74 8.87 -4.06 5.64
CA LEU A 74 7.88 -4.03 6.71
C LEU A 74 7.59 -5.45 7.19
N SER A 75 8.00 -5.80 8.40
CA SER A 75 7.84 -7.16 8.93
C SER A 75 6.45 -7.42 9.51
N ASP A 76 5.98 -8.67 9.43
CA ASP A 76 4.79 -9.16 10.12
C ASP A 76 4.81 -8.81 11.62
N ARG A 77 3.64 -8.50 12.16
CA ARG A 77 3.41 -8.11 13.56
C ARG A 77 4.10 -6.84 14.00
N THR A 78 4.64 -6.04 13.08
CA THR A 78 5.16 -4.72 13.42
C THR A 78 4.03 -3.85 13.95
N VAL A 79 4.21 -3.29 15.16
CA VAL A 79 3.27 -2.32 15.71
C VAL A 79 3.59 -0.94 15.15
N VAL A 80 2.61 -0.32 14.51
CA VAL A 80 2.75 0.95 13.80
C VAL A 80 1.75 2.00 14.30
N LYS A 81 2.20 3.25 14.33
CA LYS A 81 1.33 4.43 14.40
C LYS A 81 0.95 4.84 12.99
N VAL A 82 -0.32 5.20 12.81
CA VAL A 82 -0.89 5.52 11.51
C VAL A 82 -1.19 7.00 11.40
N ARG A 83 -0.87 7.60 10.25
CA ARG A 83 -1.24 8.97 9.89
C ARG A 83 -1.74 9.01 8.45
N ILE A 84 -2.87 9.66 8.22
CA ILE A 84 -3.38 9.92 6.87
C ILE A 84 -2.74 11.20 6.34
N VAL A 85 -2.29 11.16 5.09
CA VAL A 85 -1.64 12.29 4.40
C VAL A 85 -2.65 12.96 3.49
N SER A 86 -3.13 14.15 3.89
CA SER A 86 -4.23 14.86 3.21
C SER A 86 -3.80 15.73 2.02
N ASN A 87 -2.53 16.18 2.02
CA ASN A 87 -2.02 17.17 1.07
C ASN A 87 -0.83 16.59 0.28
N LEU A 88 -1.04 15.47 -0.40
CA LEU A 88 -0.01 14.86 -1.23
C LEU A 88 0.04 15.59 -2.58
N LEU A 89 1.24 15.97 -3.01
CA LEU A 89 1.44 16.55 -4.33
C LEU A 89 1.33 15.46 -5.39
N LYS A 90 0.63 15.76 -6.48
CA LYS A 90 0.55 14.86 -7.64
C LYS A 90 1.92 14.79 -8.31
N ALA A 91 2.47 13.58 -8.45
CA ALA A 91 3.68 13.37 -9.24
C ALA A 91 3.39 13.70 -10.72
N THR A 92 4.30 14.44 -11.36
CA THR A 92 4.20 14.79 -12.78
C THR A 92 4.90 13.77 -13.68
N LEU A 93 5.88 13.06 -13.15
CA LEU A 93 6.65 12.02 -13.82
C LEU A 93 7.18 11.05 -12.75
N VAL A 94 7.04 9.75 -13.01
CA VAL A 94 7.64 8.68 -12.20
C VAL A 94 8.43 7.79 -13.15
N THR A 95 9.68 7.52 -12.82
CA THR A 95 10.54 6.59 -13.55
C THR A 95 10.75 5.34 -12.70
N VAL A 96 10.55 4.17 -13.29
CA VAL A 96 10.76 2.86 -12.65
C VAL A 96 11.65 2.01 -13.54
N GLU A 97 12.39 1.10 -12.93
CA GLU A 97 13.19 0.09 -13.63
C GLU A 97 12.94 -1.29 -13.02
N PRO A 98 12.96 -2.36 -13.85
CA PRO A 98 12.98 -3.73 -13.36
C PRO A 98 14.14 -3.99 -12.38
N LEU A 99 13.91 -4.89 -11.42
CA LEU A 99 14.88 -5.17 -10.36
C LEU A 99 16.05 -6.05 -10.84
N THR A 100 15.78 -6.98 -11.76
CA THR A 100 16.75 -7.96 -12.27
C THR A 100 16.77 -8.03 -13.79
N GLU A 101 17.79 -8.69 -14.36
CA GLU A 101 17.89 -8.96 -15.80
C GLU A 101 16.72 -9.83 -16.30
N ASP A 102 16.30 -10.81 -15.50
CA ASP A 102 15.14 -11.65 -15.82
C ASP A 102 13.84 -10.81 -15.87
N ASP A 103 13.70 -9.83 -14.96
CA ASP A 103 12.55 -8.91 -14.98
C ASP A 103 12.55 -8.02 -16.24
N TRP A 104 13.73 -7.66 -16.76
CA TRP A 104 13.85 -6.95 -18.04
C TRP A 104 13.34 -7.80 -19.20
N GLU A 105 13.77 -9.05 -19.30
CA GLU A 105 13.30 -9.96 -20.36
C GLU A 105 11.77 -10.14 -20.30
N ILE A 106 11.22 -10.33 -19.10
CA ILE A 106 9.77 -10.44 -18.90
C ILE A 106 9.05 -9.17 -19.35
N LEU A 107 9.56 -7.99 -18.99
CA LEU A 107 8.94 -6.73 -19.34
C LEU A 107 9.01 -6.44 -20.84
N GLU A 108 10.10 -6.80 -21.52
CA GLU A 108 10.21 -6.68 -22.98
C GLU A 108 9.15 -7.51 -23.70
N LEU A 109 8.87 -8.72 -23.20
CA LEU A 109 7.86 -9.62 -23.76
C LEU A 109 6.42 -9.26 -23.37
N ASN A 110 6.21 -8.53 -22.27
CA ASN A 110 4.89 -8.28 -21.68
C ASN A 110 4.62 -6.79 -21.38
N SER A 111 5.25 -5.89 -22.11
CA SER A 111 5.25 -4.44 -21.81
C SER A 111 3.85 -3.82 -21.66
N GLU A 112 2.90 -4.18 -22.53
CA GLU A 112 1.52 -3.70 -22.45
C GLU A 112 0.80 -4.16 -21.17
N LEU A 113 1.00 -5.43 -20.78
CA LEU A 113 0.42 -5.98 -19.55
C LEU A 113 1.05 -5.35 -18.30
N ALA A 114 2.37 -5.12 -18.34
CA ALA A 114 3.09 -4.44 -17.26
C ALA A 114 2.60 -3.00 -17.10
N GLU A 115 2.42 -2.26 -18.19
CA GLU A 115 1.87 -0.90 -18.16
C GLU A 115 0.45 -0.89 -17.58
N GLU A 116 -0.44 -1.79 -18.04
CA GLU A 116 -1.81 -1.87 -17.51
C GLU A 116 -1.82 -2.20 -16.01
N ALA A 117 -0.96 -3.12 -15.56
CA ALA A 117 -0.85 -3.50 -14.15
C ALA A 117 -0.33 -2.33 -13.28
N ILE A 118 0.68 -1.60 -13.76
CA ILE A 118 1.20 -0.41 -13.08
C ILE A 118 0.12 0.66 -12.99
N LEU A 119 -0.58 0.94 -14.09
CA LEU A 119 -1.65 1.94 -14.10
C LEU A 119 -2.74 1.62 -13.07
N LYS A 120 -3.16 0.36 -12.91
CA LYS A 120 -4.13 -0.04 -11.87
C LYS A 120 -3.67 0.22 -10.44
N GLN A 121 -2.36 0.23 -10.19
CA GLN A 121 -1.79 0.50 -8.86
C GLN A 121 -1.47 1.99 -8.63
N VAL A 122 -1.44 2.81 -9.69
CA VAL A 122 -1.00 4.22 -9.64
C VAL A 122 -2.15 5.20 -9.91
N PHE A 123 -3.27 4.75 -10.52
CA PHE A 123 -4.34 5.66 -10.92
C PHE A 123 -5.17 6.19 -9.74
N ALA A 124 -4.95 7.47 -9.42
CA ALA A 124 -5.92 8.34 -8.75
C ALA A 124 -6.41 9.36 -9.79
N GLU A 125 -7.63 9.16 -10.29
CA GLU A 125 -8.37 10.19 -11.03
C GLU A 125 -9.15 11.08 -10.07
#